data_AF-A0A4Z2C565-F1
#
_entry.id   AF-A0A4Z2C565-F1
#
_cell.length_a   1.000
_cell.length_b   1.000
_cell.length_c   1.000
_cell.angle_alpha   90.00
_cell.angle_beta   90.00
_cell.angle_gamma   90.00
#
_symmetry.space_group_name_H-M   'P 1'
#
loop_
_entity.id
_entity.type
_entity.pdbx_description
1 polymer ?
#
loop_
_entity_poly.entity_id
_entity_poly.type
_entity_poly.pdbx_seq_one_letter_code
_entity_poly.pdbx_strand_id
1 'polypeptide(L)'
;MMTTWRRRKNFVFLVFALRVWGWSSASGNADGTAPAAHEGSHPDGNKPRGKAAPTENYESTIPLLLKGKDPRPLSQLRTRGYPASLRLLVQAEGEKLILLLEKNEGLFASHFTETHYREDGSAVTSAHNVTNNCYYHGKVQAHPNSDVTLSTCSGLRGVIVLDNRTLVIEPASGRDSDVHFIYRVENLRLTQGDCGHGYNMTSVPLENHIKNPFHSFHTRQKRHAQRTTKYVELIIVADNREFQKQGSDVEKVKQRLAEIANYVDKFYRPLDIRVALVGLEVWSDSDKCPVTQDPFATLHEFLDWRKVKLLPQRPHDNAQLISGVYFQGTTIGMAPIMSMCTVEQSGGIVMDHSENPLGAAVTLAHELGHNFGMNHDTPERGCGCRMTVDRGGCIMTPSTGYPFPTVFSTCSKKDLAASLEKGVGMCLYNMPEVKVLYGGQKCGNGYVEEGEECDCGEPEECMNPCCNATTCTLTGDAVCAHGQCCDDCK
;
A
#
# COMPACT_ATOMS: atom_id res chain seq x y z
N MET A 1 52.13 40.12 -34.46
CA MET A 1 53.35 39.41 -34.00
C MET A 1 52.90 38.17 -33.21
N MET A 2 53.42 36.95 -33.46
CA MET A 2 54.80 36.46 -33.25
C MET A 2 55.19 36.41 -31.75
N THR A 3 55.65 35.29 -31.17
CA THR A 3 55.72 33.90 -31.70
C THR A 3 55.82 32.85 -30.57
N THR A 4 55.65 31.57 -30.92
CA THR A 4 55.84 30.38 -30.06
C THR A 4 57.31 30.01 -29.84
N TRP A 5 57.62 29.32 -28.72
CA TRP A 5 58.70 28.30 -28.55
C TRP A 5 58.43 27.61 -27.18
N ARG A 6 58.22 26.30 -26.97
CA ARG A 6 58.33 25.00 -27.70
C ARG A 6 59.65 24.24 -27.54
N ARG A 7 59.52 22.92 -27.23
CA ARG A 7 60.50 21.76 -27.24
C ARG A 7 60.85 21.22 -25.82
N ARG A 8 61.00 19.89 -25.56
CA ARG A 8 60.81 18.67 -26.41
C ARG A 8 60.78 17.31 -25.62
N LYS A 9 59.85 16.41 -26.02
CA LYS A 9 59.99 14.95 -26.36
C LYS A 9 60.48 13.90 -25.32
N ASN A 10 60.15 12.59 -25.40
CA ASN A 10 59.19 11.78 -26.23
C ASN A 10 58.11 11.14 -25.30
N PHE A 11 57.62 9.88 -25.27
CA PHE A 11 57.50 8.61 -26.08
C PHE A 11 56.26 7.87 -25.46
N VAL A 12 55.33 7.11 -26.09
CA VAL A 12 55.10 6.51 -27.44
C VAL A 12 55.96 5.24 -27.69
N PHE A 13 55.39 4.01 -27.77
CA PHE A 13 54.63 3.48 -28.93
C PHE A 13 53.54 2.39 -28.63
N LEU A 14 52.72 2.07 -29.65
CA LEU A 14 51.54 1.18 -29.65
C LEU A 14 51.33 0.55 -31.05
N VAL A 15 51.15 -0.78 -31.16
CA VAL A 15 50.80 -1.56 -32.41
C VAL A 15 50.06 -2.85 -31.96
N PHE A 16 48.80 -3.20 -32.30
CA PHE A 16 48.11 -3.55 -33.57
C PHE A 16 48.39 -4.96 -34.17
N ALA A 17 47.35 -5.81 -34.32
CA ALA A 17 47.13 -6.73 -35.47
C ALA A 17 45.80 -7.51 -35.39
N LEU A 18 45.24 -7.88 -36.55
CA LEU A 18 44.06 -8.75 -36.74
C LEU A 18 44.27 -9.66 -37.98
N ARG A 19 43.88 -10.94 -37.90
CA ARG A 19 43.57 -11.92 -38.99
C ARG A 19 43.09 -13.21 -38.32
N VAL A 20 41.94 -13.81 -38.62
CA VAL A 20 41.42 -14.36 -39.90
C VAL A 20 42.20 -15.60 -40.38
N TRP A 21 41.57 -16.78 -40.27
CA TRP A 21 41.70 -17.96 -41.14
C TRP A 21 40.55 -18.95 -40.87
N GLY A 22 40.32 -19.92 -41.76
CA GLY A 22 39.27 -20.93 -41.62
C GLY A 22 39.34 -22.03 -42.70
N TRP A 23 38.43 -23.01 -42.61
CA TRP A 23 38.22 -24.17 -43.49
C TRP A 23 39.34 -25.23 -43.58
N SER A 24 39.03 -26.46 -43.14
CA SER A 24 39.19 -27.71 -43.91
C SER A 24 38.54 -28.90 -43.17
N SER A 25 38.37 -30.06 -43.83
CA SER A 25 37.32 -31.04 -43.48
C SER A 25 37.73 -32.52 -43.57
N ALA A 26 37.12 -33.33 -42.68
CA ALA A 26 36.68 -34.75 -42.86
C ALA A 26 37.70 -35.90 -43.11
N SER A 27 37.22 -37.14 -42.86
CA SER A 27 37.91 -38.47 -42.98
C SER A 27 38.95 -38.75 -41.85
N GLY A 28 39.28 -39.97 -41.40
CA GLY A 28 38.91 -41.38 -41.71
C GLY A 28 40.13 -42.28 -41.36
N ASN A 29 40.09 -43.54 -40.89
CA ASN A 29 39.04 -44.56 -40.63
C ASN A 29 39.52 -45.45 -39.43
N ALA A 30 38.66 -46.00 -38.54
CA ALA A 30 37.85 -47.24 -38.62
C ALA A 30 38.60 -48.58 -38.42
N ASP A 31 38.29 -49.30 -37.33
CA ASP A 31 38.47 -50.75 -37.07
C ASP A 31 37.68 -51.13 -35.79
N GLY A 32 37.07 -52.30 -35.59
CA GLY A 32 36.85 -53.40 -36.54
C GLY A 32 36.42 -54.74 -35.88
N THR A 33 35.12 -54.96 -35.59
CA THR A 33 34.54 -56.32 -35.37
C THR A 33 32.99 -56.32 -35.40
N ALA A 34 32.39 -57.42 -35.86
CA ALA A 34 30.94 -57.64 -36.09
C ALA A 34 30.66 -59.18 -36.13
N PRO A 35 29.51 -59.73 -36.60
CA PRO A 35 28.19 -59.15 -36.90
C PRO A 35 26.98 -59.96 -36.35
N ALA A 36 25.76 -59.40 -36.44
CA ALA A 36 24.50 -60.12 -36.68
C ALA A 36 23.38 -59.10 -37.02
N ALA A 37 22.36 -59.50 -37.77
CA ALA A 37 21.24 -58.62 -38.16
C ALA A 37 19.91 -59.38 -38.21
N HIS A 38 18.78 -58.70 -37.99
CA HIS A 38 17.65 -58.63 -38.94
C HIS A 38 16.58 -57.65 -38.44
N GLU A 39 15.94 -56.96 -39.40
CA GLU A 39 14.61 -56.30 -39.36
C GLU A 39 14.25 -55.31 -38.23
N GLY A 40 13.28 -54.44 -38.51
CA GLY A 40 12.88 -53.36 -37.60
C GLY A 40 11.40 -53.00 -37.72
N SER A 41 10.89 -52.31 -36.70
CA SER A 41 9.59 -51.65 -36.67
C SER A 41 9.56 -50.56 -35.58
N HIS A 42 8.56 -49.68 -35.60
CA HIS A 42 8.48 -48.52 -34.71
C HIS A 42 8.34 -48.91 -33.22
N PRO A 43 9.01 -48.19 -32.29
CA PRO A 43 8.64 -48.18 -30.88
C PRO A 43 7.45 -47.23 -30.65
N ASP A 44 6.39 -47.73 -30.03
CA ASP A 44 5.29 -46.91 -29.50
C ASP A 44 5.67 -46.29 -28.13
N GLY A 45 4.86 -45.37 -27.63
CA GLY A 45 5.21 -44.41 -26.60
C GLY A 45 5.50 -44.98 -25.21
N ASN A 46 6.41 -44.32 -24.48
CA ASN A 46 6.73 -44.63 -23.10
C ASN A 46 6.43 -43.41 -22.20
N LYS A 47 5.46 -43.58 -21.29
CA LYS A 47 4.99 -42.62 -20.28
C LYS A 47 4.63 -43.42 -19.01
N PRO A 48 4.61 -42.83 -17.80
CA PRO A 48 5.01 -41.46 -17.45
C PRO A 48 5.97 -41.36 -16.24
N ARG A 49 6.64 -40.22 -16.12
CA ARG A 49 6.91 -39.61 -14.80
C ARG A 49 6.76 -38.10 -14.91
N GLY A 50 5.50 -37.65 -14.99
CA GLY A 50 5.19 -36.23 -14.85
C GLY A 50 5.60 -35.78 -13.45
N LYS A 51 6.34 -34.67 -13.35
CA LYS A 51 6.37 -33.90 -12.10
C LYS A 51 4.93 -33.44 -11.87
N ALA A 52 4.35 -33.80 -10.73
CA ALA A 52 3.10 -33.19 -10.32
C ALA A 52 3.35 -31.68 -10.18
N ALA A 53 2.51 -30.85 -10.81
CA ALA A 53 2.41 -29.47 -10.39
C ALA A 53 1.91 -29.45 -8.93
N PRO A 54 2.35 -28.51 -8.08
CA PRO A 54 1.71 -28.29 -6.80
C PRO A 54 0.21 -28.05 -7.02
N THR A 55 -0.64 -28.70 -6.24
CA THR A 55 -2.07 -28.37 -6.21
C THR A 55 -2.23 -27.01 -5.54
N GLU A 56 -2.34 -25.96 -6.35
CA GLU A 56 -2.63 -24.62 -5.86
C GLU A 56 -4.07 -24.61 -5.31
N ASN A 57 -4.21 -24.36 -4.01
CA ASN A 57 -5.49 -24.44 -3.29
C ASN A 57 -6.33 -23.17 -3.53
N TYR A 58 -6.75 -22.97 -4.78
CA TYR A 58 -7.59 -21.85 -5.22
C TYR A 58 -8.96 -22.38 -5.68
N GLU A 59 -10.05 -21.81 -5.17
CA GLU A 59 -11.39 -22.03 -5.69
C GLU A 59 -11.70 -20.99 -6.77
N SER A 60 -12.46 -21.38 -7.80
CA SER A 60 -12.94 -20.44 -8.82
C SER A 60 -14.36 -19.98 -8.50
N THR A 61 -14.56 -18.66 -8.48
CA THR A 61 -15.81 -18.02 -8.12
C THR A 61 -16.21 -16.98 -9.18
N ILE A 62 -17.51 -16.72 -9.34
CA ILE A 62 -18.04 -15.70 -10.25
C ILE A 62 -18.84 -14.71 -9.42
N PRO A 63 -18.29 -13.52 -9.11
CA PRO A 63 -18.99 -12.50 -8.32
C PRO A 63 -20.23 -11.98 -9.05
N LEU A 64 -21.38 -12.02 -8.38
CA LEU A 64 -22.66 -11.60 -8.94
C LEU A 64 -23.22 -10.37 -8.21
N LEU A 65 -23.50 -9.31 -8.96
CA LEU A 65 -24.16 -8.10 -8.48
C LEU A 65 -25.65 -8.37 -8.22
N LEU A 66 -26.06 -8.25 -6.96
CA LEU A 66 -27.45 -8.46 -6.52
C LEU A 66 -28.24 -7.15 -6.65
N LYS A 67 -29.03 -7.01 -7.72
CA LYS A 67 -29.90 -5.83 -7.94
C LYS A 67 -31.34 -6.22 -8.26
N GLY A 68 -32.17 -6.27 -7.21
CA GLY A 68 -33.55 -6.75 -7.28
C GLY A 68 -33.61 -8.26 -7.06
N LYS A 69 -34.40 -8.97 -7.88
CA LYS A 69 -34.50 -10.44 -7.84
C LYS A 69 -33.42 -11.15 -8.68
N ASP A 70 -32.84 -10.45 -9.66
CA ASP A 70 -31.95 -11.06 -10.66
C ASP A 70 -30.48 -10.73 -10.38
N PRO A 71 -29.61 -11.73 -10.17
CA PRO A 71 -28.16 -11.53 -10.13
C PRO A 71 -27.61 -11.09 -11.50
N ARG A 72 -26.56 -10.26 -11.51
CA ARG A 72 -25.97 -9.67 -12.72
C ARG A 72 -24.44 -9.84 -12.74
N PRO A 73 -23.80 -9.99 -13.92
CA PRO A 73 -22.34 -10.01 -14.03
C PRO A 73 -21.70 -8.73 -13.52
N LEU A 74 -20.50 -8.85 -12.91
CA LEU A 74 -19.72 -7.73 -12.38
C LEU A 74 -19.34 -6.71 -13.46
N SER A 75 -19.12 -7.19 -14.70
CA SER A 75 -18.86 -6.38 -15.89
C SER A 75 -19.90 -5.28 -16.19
N GLN A 76 -21.10 -5.32 -15.58
CA GLN A 76 -22.07 -4.21 -15.66
C GLN A 76 -21.63 -2.93 -14.90
N LEU A 77 -20.69 -3.01 -13.95
CA LEU A 77 -20.18 -1.82 -13.25
C LEU A 77 -19.37 -0.91 -14.19
N ARG A 78 -18.44 -1.48 -14.97
CA ARG A 78 -17.62 -0.75 -15.94
C ARG A 78 -18.42 -0.03 -17.03
N THR A 79 -19.65 -0.48 -17.31
CA THR A 79 -20.53 0.12 -18.33
C THR A 79 -21.61 1.05 -17.76
N ARG A 80 -21.83 1.08 -16.44
CA ARG A 80 -22.88 1.87 -15.78
C ARG A 80 -22.36 2.82 -14.69
N GLY A 81 -21.06 2.83 -14.45
CA GLY A 81 -20.43 3.58 -13.36
C GLY A 81 -20.46 2.85 -12.02
N TYR A 82 -19.67 3.36 -11.09
CA TYR A 82 -19.47 2.81 -9.75
C TYR A 82 -20.42 3.47 -8.74
N PRO A 83 -21.49 2.78 -8.28
CA PRO A 83 -22.48 3.37 -7.37
C PRO A 83 -21.93 3.54 -5.95
N ALA A 84 -22.57 4.38 -5.13
CA ALA A 84 -22.20 4.56 -3.72
C ALA A 84 -22.29 3.25 -2.90
N SER A 85 -23.25 2.37 -3.22
CA SER A 85 -23.41 1.07 -2.56
C SER A 85 -23.57 -0.09 -3.55
N LEU A 86 -23.03 -1.25 -3.16
CA LEU A 86 -23.02 -2.51 -3.89
C LEU A 86 -23.46 -3.66 -2.97
N ARG A 87 -24.08 -4.68 -3.58
CA ARG A 87 -24.31 -5.98 -2.94
C ARG A 87 -23.79 -7.06 -3.87
N LEU A 88 -22.72 -7.75 -3.48
CA LEU A 88 -22.09 -8.81 -4.28
C LEU A 88 -22.32 -10.16 -3.62
N LEU A 89 -22.75 -11.15 -4.38
CA LEU A 89 -22.69 -12.56 -3.99
C LEU A 89 -21.35 -13.14 -4.48
N VAL A 90 -20.58 -13.70 -3.55
CA VAL A 90 -19.35 -14.45 -3.83
C VAL A 90 -19.49 -15.84 -3.19
N GLN A 91 -19.15 -16.89 -3.93
CA GLN A 91 -19.07 -18.25 -3.39
C GLN A 91 -17.63 -18.57 -2.97
N ALA A 92 -17.42 -19.19 -1.80
CA ALA A 92 -16.12 -19.57 -1.28
C ALA A 92 -16.26 -20.73 -0.27
N GLU A 93 -15.43 -21.77 -0.40
CA GLU A 93 -15.43 -22.98 0.44
C GLU A 93 -16.82 -23.66 0.51
N GLY A 94 -17.59 -23.55 -0.58
CA GLY A 94 -19.00 -23.98 -0.66
C GLY A 94 -20.02 -23.06 0.05
N GLU A 95 -19.57 -22.04 0.77
CA GLU A 95 -20.40 -21.02 1.43
C GLU A 95 -20.77 -19.89 0.44
N LYS A 96 -21.91 -19.23 0.67
CA LYS A 96 -22.40 -18.11 -0.14
C LYS A 96 -22.35 -16.81 0.66
N LEU A 97 -21.28 -16.06 0.47
CA LEU A 97 -21.03 -14.79 1.15
C LEU A 97 -21.72 -13.66 0.39
N ILE A 98 -22.63 -12.93 1.06
CA ILE A 98 -23.21 -11.70 0.51
C ILE A 98 -22.45 -10.52 1.11
N LEU A 99 -21.64 -9.87 0.28
CA LEU A 99 -20.87 -8.69 0.64
C LEU A 99 -21.77 -7.46 0.51
N LEU A 100 -21.94 -6.73 1.61
CA LEU A 100 -22.56 -5.41 1.66
C LEU A 100 -21.42 -4.41 1.60
N LEU A 101 -21.34 -3.65 0.49
CA LEU A 101 -20.18 -2.85 0.13
C LEU A 101 -20.58 -1.42 -0.13
N GLU A 102 -19.72 -0.50 0.28
CA GLU A 102 -19.94 0.93 0.19
C GLU A 102 -18.66 1.61 -0.28
N LYS A 103 -18.79 2.58 -1.17
CA LYS A 103 -17.65 3.20 -1.83
C LYS A 103 -16.86 4.02 -0.81
N ASN A 104 -15.54 3.91 -0.83
CA ASN A 104 -14.67 4.75 -0.01
C ASN A 104 -14.56 6.13 -0.68
N GLU A 105 -15.61 6.94 -0.55
CA GLU A 105 -15.77 8.21 -1.28
C GLU A 105 -14.63 9.18 -0.94
N GLY A 106 -14.24 9.25 0.33
CA GLY A 106 -13.11 10.05 0.84
C GLY A 106 -11.73 9.40 0.77
N LEU A 107 -11.52 8.40 -0.10
CA LEU A 107 -10.17 7.90 -0.44
C LEU A 107 -9.35 8.96 -1.22
N PHE A 108 -10.02 9.89 -1.91
CA PHE A 108 -9.40 10.92 -2.74
C PHE A 108 -9.88 12.32 -2.32
N ALA A 109 -8.95 13.24 -2.05
CA ALA A 109 -9.27 14.61 -1.70
C ALA A 109 -9.81 15.43 -2.90
N SER A 110 -10.48 16.56 -2.62
CA SER A 110 -11.04 17.47 -3.63
C SER A 110 -10.01 18.00 -4.65
N HIS A 111 -8.74 17.99 -4.26
CA HIS A 111 -7.60 18.50 -5.00
C HIS A 111 -6.61 17.38 -5.40
N PHE A 112 -7.03 16.12 -5.32
CA PHE A 112 -6.21 14.96 -5.66
C PHE A 112 -5.64 15.03 -7.08
N THR A 113 -4.31 14.88 -7.20
CA THR A 113 -3.58 14.93 -8.47
C THR A 113 -2.82 13.65 -8.77
N GLU A 114 -2.80 13.28 -10.05
CA GLU A 114 -1.99 12.18 -10.57
C GLU A 114 -0.85 12.76 -11.42
N THR A 115 0.37 12.28 -11.25
CA THR A 115 1.53 12.73 -12.04
C THR A 115 2.33 11.57 -12.60
N HIS A 116 2.75 11.72 -13.84
CA HIS A 116 3.72 10.87 -14.51
C HIS A 116 4.63 11.75 -15.39
N TYR A 117 5.64 11.16 -16.00
CA TYR A 117 6.65 11.89 -16.77
C TYR A 117 6.78 11.34 -18.19
N ARG A 118 7.10 12.23 -19.13
CA ARG A 118 7.44 11.90 -20.52
C ARG A 118 8.93 11.60 -20.66
N GLU A 119 9.32 11.04 -21.81
CA GLU A 119 10.71 10.71 -22.17
C GLU A 119 11.68 11.91 -22.13
N ASP A 120 11.16 13.15 -22.20
CA ASP A 120 11.93 14.40 -22.07
C ASP A 120 12.06 14.89 -20.61
N GLY A 121 11.57 14.10 -19.64
CA GLY A 121 11.54 14.45 -18.22
C GLY A 121 10.46 15.47 -17.84
N SER A 122 9.58 15.89 -18.76
CA SER A 122 8.49 16.82 -18.44
C SER A 122 7.37 16.14 -17.66
N ALA A 123 6.91 16.79 -16.59
CA ALA A 123 5.83 16.31 -15.74
C ALA A 123 4.46 16.52 -16.42
N VAL A 124 3.65 15.47 -16.42
CA VAL A 124 2.24 15.49 -16.83
C VAL A 124 1.39 15.24 -15.60
N THR A 125 0.87 16.32 -15.02
CA THR A 125 -0.08 16.26 -13.91
C THR A 125 -1.52 16.38 -14.42
N SER A 126 -2.37 15.44 -14.03
CA SER A 126 -3.82 15.46 -14.26
C SER A 126 -4.57 15.54 -12.94
N ALA A 127 -5.61 16.38 -12.89
CA ALA A 127 -6.63 16.26 -11.83
C ALA A 127 -7.41 14.96 -12.04
N HIS A 128 -7.63 14.19 -10.98
CA HIS A 128 -8.33 12.91 -11.08
C HIS A 128 -9.83 13.09 -11.37
N ASN A 129 -10.40 12.22 -12.21
CA ASN A 129 -11.83 12.20 -12.45
C ASN A 129 -12.55 11.34 -11.40
N VAL A 130 -12.95 11.98 -10.29
CA VAL A 130 -13.56 11.36 -9.09
C VAL A 130 -14.75 10.44 -9.40
N THR A 131 -15.45 10.62 -10.53
CA THR A 131 -16.53 9.72 -10.98
C THR A 131 -16.08 8.27 -11.22
N ASN A 132 -14.77 8.03 -11.31
CA ASN A 132 -14.18 6.71 -11.54
C ASN A 132 -13.77 5.98 -10.25
N ASN A 133 -14.05 6.53 -9.06
CA ASN A 133 -13.74 5.85 -7.79
C ASN A 133 -14.45 4.49 -7.72
N CYS A 134 -13.63 3.44 -7.67
CA CYS A 134 -14.00 2.02 -7.76
C CYS A 134 -13.51 1.22 -6.54
N TYR A 135 -13.29 1.90 -5.42
CA TYR A 135 -12.77 1.36 -4.17
C TYR A 135 -13.87 1.28 -3.11
N TYR A 136 -13.96 0.16 -2.42
CA TYR A 136 -15.06 -0.14 -1.49
C TYR A 136 -14.54 -0.73 -0.18
N HIS A 137 -15.20 -0.35 0.91
CA HIS A 137 -15.17 -1.04 2.20
C HIS A 137 -16.52 -1.73 2.44
N GLY A 138 -16.65 -2.53 3.50
CA GLY A 138 -17.94 -3.09 3.89
C GLY A 138 -17.88 -4.28 4.82
N LYS A 139 -18.99 -5.04 4.84
CA LYS A 139 -19.24 -6.18 5.75
C LYS A 139 -19.83 -7.36 4.99
N VAL A 140 -19.68 -8.57 5.52
CA VAL A 140 -20.41 -9.75 5.07
C VAL A 140 -21.75 -9.84 5.81
N GLN A 141 -22.85 -9.94 5.07
CA GLN A 141 -24.19 -10.04 5.62
C GLN A 141 -24.30 -11.22 6.60
N ALA A 142 -24.87 -10.97 7.78
CA ALA A 142 -24.97 -11.90 8.93
C ALA A 142 -23.67 -12.21 9.69
N HIS A 143 -22.54 -11.58 9.36
CA HIS A 143 -21.29 -11.65 10.13
C HIS A 143 -20.89 -10.24 10.62
N PRO A 144 -21.36 -9.77 11.80
CA PRO A 144 -21.13 -8.39 12.25
C PRO A 144 -19.64 -8.05 12.41
N ASN A 145 -18.85 -9.00 12.93
CA ASN A 145 -17.40 -8.84 13.13
C ASN A 145 -16.56 -8.99 11.85
N SER A 146 -17.19 -9.26 10.70
CA SER A 146 -16.47 -9.36 9.43
C SER A 146 -15.93 -8.01 8.99
N ASP A 147 -15.06 -8.01 7.99
CA ASP A 147 -14.69 -6.80 7.27
C ASP A 147 -14.33 -7.10 5.81
N VAL A 148 -14.52 -6.14 4.92
CA VAL A 148 -14.32 -6.32 3.48
C VAL A 148 -13.67 -5.09 2.89
N THR A 149 -12.58 -5.25 2.14
CA THR A 149 -11.91 -4.17 1.40
C THR A 149 -11.61 -4.63 -0.02
N LEU A 150 -12.19 -3.94 -1.01
CA LEU A 150 -12.20 -4.38 -2.40
C LEU A 150 -11.98 -3.23 -3.40
N SER A 151 -11.29 -3.56 -4.49
CA SER A 151 -11.25 -2.83 -5.75
C SER A 151 -12.20 -3.52 -6.75
N THR A 152 -12.98 -2.74 -7.48
CA THR A 152 -13.78 -3.20 -8.64
C THR A 152 -13.24 -2.68 -9.97
N CYS A 153 -12.03 -2.09 -9.96
CA CYS A 153 -11.52 -1.25 -11.05
C CYS A 153 -11.15 -2.06 -12.32
N SER A 154 -10.55 -3.23 -12.14
CA SER A 154 -10.10 -4.15 -13.22
C SER A 154 -10.50 -5.59 -12.90
N GLY A 155 -11.80 -5.80 -12.63
CA GLY A 155 -12.32 -7.01 -11.96
C GLY A 155 -12.40 -6.82 -10.45
N LEU A 156 -12.79 -7.86 -9.71
CA LEU A 156 -12.88 -7.82 -8.25
C LEU A 156 -11.55 -8.25 -7.62
N ARG A 157 -10.94 -7.39 -6.80
CA ARG A 157 -9.73 -7.72 -6.05
C ARG A 157 -9.85 -7.28 -4.60
N GLY A 158 -9.46 -8.14 -3.67
CA GLY A 158 -9.07 -7.75 -2.32
C GLY A 158 -9.40 -8.77 -1.26
N VAL A 159 -9.84 -8.31 -0.09
CA VAL A 159 -9.82 -9.08 1.16
C VAL A 159 -11.20 -9.12 1.81
N ILE A 160 -11.58 -10.32 2.28
CA ILE A 160 -12.78 -10.59 3.07
C ILE A 160 -12.31 -11.24 4.39
N VAL A 161 -12.37 -10.48 5.48
CA VAL A 161 -12.04 -10.93 6.84
C VAL A 161 -13.30 -11.48 7.51
N LEU A 162 -13.21 -12.66 8.11
CA LEU A 162 -14.26 -13.31 8.89
C LEU A 162 -13.74 -13.68 10.29
N ASP A 163 -14.65 -14.00 11.22
CA ASP A 163 -14.31 -14.37 12.61
C ASP A 163 -13.24 -15.46 12.73
N ASN A 164 -13.14 -16.37 11.76
CA ASN A 164 -12.25 -17.54 11.80
C ASN A 164 -11.22 -17.65 10.66
N ARG A 165 -11.27 -16.80 9.63
CA ARG A 165 -10.40 -16.90 8.43
C ARG A 165 -10.39 -15.60 7.63
N THR A 166 -9.39 -15.43 6.78
CA THR A 166 -9.31 -14.29 5.86
C THR A 166 -9.17 -14.81 4.43
N LEU A 167 -10.06 -14.38 3.55
CA LEU A 167 -10.09 -14.77 2.14
C LEU A 167 -9.54 -13.63 1.28
N VAL A 168 -8.70 -13.98 0.32
CA VAL A 168 -8.25 -13.12 -0.78
C VAL A 168 -9.03 -13.50 -2.03
N ILE A 169 -9.53 -12.50 -2.76
CA ILE A 169 -10.14 -12.66 -4.08
C ILE A 169 -9.39 -11.82 -5.10
N GLU A 170 -9.15 -12.37 -6.30
CA GLU A 170 -8.59 -11.62 -7.42
C GLU A 170 -8.98 -12.22 -8.80
N PRO A 171 -8.88 -11.47 -9.91
CA PRO A 171 -9.28 -11.96 -11.23
C PRO A 171 -8.43 -13.16 -11.68
N ALA A 172 -9.08 -14.22 -12.20
CA ALA A 172 -8.39 -15.45 -12.62
C ALA A 172 -7.56 -15.30 -13.92
N SER A 173 -7.55 -14.10 -14.51
CA SER A 173 -6.72 -13.73 -15.66
C SER A 173 -6.50 -12.22 -15.67
N GLY A 174 -5.39 -11.78 -16.25
CA GLY A 174 -5.01 -10.35 -16.29
C GLY A 174 -5.98 -9.52 -17.14
N ARG A 175 -6.87 -8.79 -16.46
CA ARG A 175 -8.00 -7.97 -16.98
C ARG A 175 -9.23 -8.80 -17.41
N ASP A 176 -10.41 -8.26 -17.09
CA ASP A 176 -11.74 -8.61 -17.63
C ASP A 176 -12.20 -10.08 -17.61
N SER A 177 -11.71 -10.88 -16.66
CA SER A 177 -12.32 -12.18 -16.34
C SER A 177 -13.49 -12.00 -15.36
N ASP A 178 -14.71 -12.45 -15.72
CA ASP A 178 -15.81 -12.63 -14.76
C ASP A 178 -15.48 -13.75 -13.74
N VAL A 179 -14.56 -14.67 -14.06
CA VAL A 179 -14.05 -15.70 -13.15
C VAL A 179 -12.90 -15.15 -12.30
N HIS A 180 -12.98 -15.38 -11.01
CA HIS A 180 -12.03 -14.93 -10.00
C HIS A 180 -11.49 -16.13 -9.23
N PHE A 181 -10.22 -16.08 -8.82
CA PHE A 181 -9.72 -16.98 -7.80
C PHE A 181 -10.12 -16.43 -6.44
N ILE A 182 -10.63 -17.29 -5.57
CA ILE A 182 -10.78 -17.03 -4.14
C ILE A 182 -10.06 -18.10 -3.35
N TYR A 183 -9.26 -17.66 -2.39
CA TYR A 183 -8.40 -18.53 -1.61
C TYR A 183 -8.17 -17.92 -0.23
N ARG A 184 -7.76 -18.74 0.74
CA ARG A 184 -7.35 -18.24 2.04
C ARG A 184 -6.04 -17.47 1.92
N VAL A 185 -5.90 -16.37 2.65
CA VAL A 185 -4.65 -15.57 2.68
C VAL A 185 -3.41 -16.43 3.01
N GLU A 186 -3.61 -17.54 3.73
CA GLU A 186 -2.64 -18.61 4.00
C GLU A 186 -1.95 -19.19 2.75
N ASN A 187 -2.56 -19.11 1.57
CA ASN A 187 -2.03 -19.65 0.31
C ASN A 187 -1.26 -18.62 -0.54
N LEU A 188 -1.14 -17.37 -0.08
CA LEU A 188 -0.52 -16.27 -0.83
C LEU A 188 1.02 -16.41 -0.89
N ARG A 189 1.61 -16.31 -2.08
CA ARG A 189 3.08 -16.37 -2.25
C ARG A 189 3.73 -15.04 -1.85
N LEU A 190 4.54 -15.08 -0.79
CA LEU A 190 5.17 -13.90 -0.19
C LEU A 190 6.68 -14.03 -0.06
N THR A 191 7.35 -12.89 -0.09
CA THR A 191 8.74 -12.72 0.37
C THR A 191 8.68 -12.19 1.80
N GLN A 192 9.01 -13.01 2.80
CA GLN A 192 9.08 -12.55 4.19
C GLN A 192 10.24 -11.56 4.37
N GLY A 193 10.05 -10.56 5.22
CA GLY A 193 11.13 -9.73 5.71
C GLY A 193 10.74 -8.81 6.86
N ASP A 194 11.67 -7.95 7.24
CA ASP A 194 11.63 -7.10 8.43
C ASP A 194 11.59 -5.63 8.03
N CYS A 195 11.11 -4.73 8.88
CA CYS A 195 11.41 -3.31 8.67
C CYS A 195 12.87 -3.01 9.06
N GLY A 196 13.42 -1.90 8.59
CA GLY A 196 14.83 -1.54 8.74
C GLY A 196 15.31 -1.27 10.18
N HIS A 197 14.41 -1.32 11.17
CA HIS A 197 14.72 -1.07 12.59
C HIS A 197 15.30 -2.31 13.29
N GLY A 198 16.59 -2.58 13.05
CA GLY A 198 17.35 -3.49 13.90
C GLY A 198 17.39 -3.02 15.37
N TYR A 199 17.43 -3.97 16.31
CA TYR A 199 17.30 -3.78 17.78
C TYR A 199 18.29 -2.82 18.47
N ASN A 200 19.15 -2.11 17.73
CA ASN A 200 20.17 -1.23 18.33
C ASN A 200 20.56 -0.02 17.45
N MET A 201 19.59 0.62 16.79
CA MET A 201 19.73 2.05 16.48
C MET A 201 19.24 2.87 17.67
N THR A 202 20.19 3.37 18.47
CA THR A 202 19.91 4.43 19.44
C THR A 202 19.28 5.62 18.73
N SER A 203 18.25 6.21 19.35
CA SER A 203 17.81 7.56 19.03
C SER A 203 19.03 8.48 18.96
N VAL A 204 19.20 9.23 17.86
CA VAL A 204 20.29 10.19 17.70
C VAL A 204 20.34 11.07 18.95
N PRO A 205 21.49 11.18 19.66
CA PRO A 205 21.58 11.97 20.87
C PRO A 205 21.09 13.40 20.61
N LEU A 206 20.17 13.89 21.45
CA LEU A 206 19.56 15.21 21.33
C LEU A 206 20.53 16.32 21.78
N GLU A 207 21.70 16.38 21.16
CA GLU A 207 22.74 17.35 21.48
C GLU A 207 22.73 18.53 20.49
N ASN A 208 22.17 19.62 20.98
CA ASN A 208 22.61 21.00 20.70
C ASN A 208 22.23 21.69 19.37
N HIS A 209 21.37 21.14 18.51
CA HIS A 209 20.88 21.88 17.32
C HIS A 209 19.37 22.08 17.13
N ILE A 210 18.51 21.68 18.08
CA ILE A 210 17.12 22.18 18.13
C ILE A 210 17.02 23.34 19.11
N LYS A 211 17.07 24.59 18.60
CA LYS A 211 16.55 25.76 19.32
C LYS A 211 15.03 25.67 19.31
N ASN A 212 14.48 25.01 20.32
CA ASN A 212 13.05 24.71 20.43
C ASN A 212 12.17 25.98 20.26
N PRO A 213 11.38 26.11 19.17
CA PRO A 213 10.47 27.24 19.00
C PRO A 213 9.24 27.13 19.92
N PHE A 214 8.93 25.91 20.38
CA PHE A 214 7.76 25.61 21.18
C PHE A 214 8.03 25.92 22.66
N HIS A 215 7.84 27.19 23.01
CA HIS A 215 7.57 27.59 24.39
C HIS A 215 6.48 26.70 24.99
N SER A 216 6.59 26.41 26.28
CA SER A 216 5.70 25.47 26.98
C SER A 216 4.27 26.01 27.15
N PHE A 217 3.47 25.90 26.09
CA PHE A 217 2.03 26.05 26.17
C PHE A 217 1.44 24.93 27.04
N HIS A 218 0.39 25.26 27.79
CA HIS A 218 0.02 24.52 29.00
C HIS A 218 -0.55 23.12 28.74
N THR A 219 -0.60 22.32 29.81
CA THR A 219 -1.05 20.92 29.94
C THR A 219 -2.51 20.62 29.50
N ARG A 220 -3.18 21.51 28.76
CA ARG A 220 -4.61 21.45 28.43
C ARG A 220 -4.98 20.64 27.19
N GLN A 221 -4.11 20.53 26.17
CA GLN A 221 -4.40 19.76 24.94
C GLN A 221 -4.51 18.23 25.16
N LYS A 222 -4.20 17.73 26.36
CA LYS A 222 -3.84 16.33 26.64
C LYS A 222 -4.92 15.26 26.51
N ARG A 223 -6.20 15.59 26.38
CA ARG A 223 -7.29 14.60 26.23
C ARG A 223 -7.94 14.62 24.85
N HIS A 224 -8.10 15.80 24.27
CA HIS A 224 -8.79 15.99 23.00
C HIS A 224 -8.11 15.23 21.84
N ALA A 225 -6.78 15.18 21.84
CA ALA A 225 -5.98 14.55 20.79
C ALA A 225 -6.33 13.07 20.52
N GLN A 226 -6.91 12.36 21.50
CA GLN A 226 -7.25 10.94 21.41
C GLN A 226 -8.73 10.64 21.08
N ARG A 227 -9.59 11.67 20.91
CA ARG A 227 -11.06 11.48 20.74
C ARG A 227 -11.64 11.85 19.38
N THR A 228 -10.94 12.65 18.57
CA THR A 228 -11.41 13.00 17.22
C THR A 228 -10.77 12.09 16.18
N THR A 229 -11.49 11.89 15.08
CA THR A 229 -10.89 11.45 13.82
C THR A 229 -9.67 12.31 13.47
N LYS A 230 -8.65 11.68 12.91
CA LYS A 230 -7.48 12.31 12.29
C LYS A 230 -7.47 11.99 10.80
N TYR A 231 -6.99 12.91 9.99
CA TYR A 231 -6.90 12.74 8.55
C TYR A 231 -5.46 12.88 8.10
N VAL A 232 -4.96 11.93 7.31
CA VAL A 232 -3.63 11.97 6.71
C VAL A 232 -3.77 12.30 5.23
N GLU A 233 -3.36 13.51 4.84
CA GLU A 233 -3.16 13.90 3.46
C GLU A 233 -1.90 13.21 2.91
N LEU A 234 -2.09 12.05 2.26
CA LEU A 234 -1.02 11.17 1.81
C LEU A 234 -0.69 11.39 0.33
N ILE A 235 0.62 11.43 0.03
CA ILE A 235 1.13 11.21 -1.33
C ILE A 235 1.81 9.85 -1.40
N ILE A 236 1.46 9.03 -2.39
CA ILE A 236 2.19 7.80 -2.70
C ILE A 236 2.96 7.98 -4.01
N VAL A 237 4.25 7.70 -3.97
CA VAL A 237 5.18 7.78 -5.10
C VAL A 237 5.59 6.37 -5.53
N ALA A 238 5.68 6.10 -6.82
CA ALA A 238 6.29 4.89 -7.37
C ALA A 238 7.59 5.23 -8.09
N ASP A 239 8.66 4.50 -7.77
CA ASP A 239 9.94 4.61 -8.47
C ASP A 239 9.88 4.07 -9.91
N ASN A 240 10.90 4.35 -10.71
CA ASN A 240 11.00 3.87 -12.08
C ASN A 240 11.07 2.34 -12.13
N ARG A 241 11.57 1.71 -11.06
CA ARG A 241 11.70 0.25 -10.98
C ARG A 241 10.35 -0.44 -10.76
N GLU A 242 9.45 0.14 -9.99
CA GLU A 242 8.07 -0.31 -9.82
C GLU A 242 7.26 -0.07 -11.11
N PHE A 243 7.48 1.07 -11.77
CA PHE A 243 6.94 1.30 -13.11
C PHE A 243 7.36 0.22 -14.12
N GLN A 244 8.65 -0.15 -14.16
CA GLN A 244 9.14 -1.29 -14.94
C GLN A 244 8.51 -2.62 -14.49
N LYS A 245 8.44 -2.89 -13.18
CA LYS A 245 7.86 -4.13 -12.60
C LYS A 245 6.41 -4.32 -13.05
N GLN A 246 5.62 -3.25 -13.07
CA GLN A 246 4.24 -3.32 -13.53
C GLN A 246 4.10 -3.45 -15.06
N GLY A 247 5.20 -3.44 -15.82
CA GLY A 247 5.20 -3.60 -17.28
C GLY A 247 5.14 -2.27 -18.04
N SER A 248 5.63 -1.19 -17.42
CA SER A 248 5.65 0.17 -17.98
C SER A 248 4.27 0.75 -18.34
N ASP A 249 3.23 0.32 -17.62
CA ASP A 249 1.84 0.79 -17.76
C ASP A 249 1.52 1.75 -16.60
N VAL A 250 1.51 3.06 -16.89
CA VAL A 250 1.30 4.13 -15.88
C VAL A 250 -0.04 3.97 -15.15
N GLU A 251 -1.10 3.62 -15.86
CA GLU A 251 -2.44 3.48 -15.27
C GLU A 251 -2.53 2.24 -14.38
N LYS A 252 -1.84 1.15 -14.74
CA LYS A 252 -1.70 -0.02 -13.87
C LYS A 252 -0.92 0.30 -12.59
N VAL A 253 0.13 1.13 -12.64
CA VAL A 253 0.83 1.61 -11.44
C VAL A 253 -0.11 2.45 -10.57
N LYS A 254 -0.75 3.49 -11.14
CA LYS A 254 -1.73 4.32 -10.40
C LYS A 254 -2.80 3.49 -9.71
N GLN A 255 -3.40 2.53 -10.42
CA GLN A 255 -4.41 1.62 -9.85
C GLN A 255 -3.80 0.82 -8.68
N ARG A 256 -2.57 0.31 -8.80
CA ARG A 256 -1.90 -0.40 -7.69
C ARG A 256 -1.68 0.49 -6.47
N LEU A 257 -1.24 1.74 -6.64
CA LEU A 257 -1.03 2.67 -5.53
C LEU A 257 -2.34 3.06 -4.82
N ALA A 258 -3.43 3.23 -5.58
CA ALA A 258 -4.76 3.46 -5.01
C ALA A 258 -5.36 2.19 -4.37
N GLU A 259 -5.09 1.00 -4.92
CA GLU A 259 -5.41 -0.28 -4.26
C GLU A 259 -4.68 -0.40 -2.91
N ILE A 260 -3.39 -0.04 -2.85
CA ILE A 260 -2.60 0.04 -1.62
C ILE A 260 -3.25 1.00 -0.60
N ALA A 261 -3.53 2.23 -1.01
CA ALA A 261 -4.13 3.25 -0.14
C ALA A 261 -5.49 2.81 0.45
N ASN A 262 -6.34 2.13 -0.33
CA ASN A 262 -7.66 1.69 0.12
C ASN A 262 -7.60 0.65 1.25
N TYR A 263 -6.59 -0.23 1.28
CA TYR A 263 -6.34 -1.11 2.42
C TYR A 263 -5.81 -0.35 3.63
N VAL A 264 -4.85 0.56 3.41
CA VAL A 264 -4.22 1.32 4.50
C VAL A 264 -5.24 2.17 5.23
N ASP A 265 -6.11 2.88 4.52
CA ASP A 265 -7.23 3.62 5.13
C ASP A 265 -8.11 2.70 6.01
N LYS A 266 -8.43 1.48 5.55
CA LYS A 266 -9.22 0.54 6.37
C LYS A 266 -8.47 0.00 7.58
N PHE A 267 -7.17 -0.25 7.48
CA PHE A 267 -6.36 -0.67 8.63
C PHE A 267 -6.28 0.43 9.72
N TYR A 268 -6.39 1.70 9.32
CA TYR A 268 -6.32 2.85 10.21
C TYR A 268 -7.68 3.31 10.78
N ARG A 269 -8.81 3.00 10.13
CA ARG A 269 -10.17 3.32 10.66
C ARG A 269 -10.37 2.88 12.13
N PRO A 270 -9.99 1.66 12.57
CA PRO A 270 -10.07 1.25 13.99
C PRO A 270 -9.13 1.98 14.95
N LEU A 271 -8.44 3.04 14.53
CA LEU A 271 -7.59 3.94 15.33
C LEU A 271 -8.10 5.39 15.33
N ASP A 272 -9.32 5.64 14.84
CA ASP A 272 -9.86 6.98 14.56
C ASP A 272 -8.95 7.77 13.58
N ILE A 273 -8.34 7.09 12.60
CA ILE A 273 -7.46 7.68 11.58
C ILE A 273 -8.00 7.33 10.18
N ARG A 274 -8.02 8.33 9.31
CA ARG A 274 -8.38 8.23 7.88
C ARG A 274 -7.20 8.61 7.00
N VAL A 275 -7.09 7.97 5.85
CA VAL A 275 -6.01 8.21 4.88
C VAL A 275 -6.62 8.64 3.56
N ALA A 276 -6.39 9.90 3.19
CA ALA A 276 -6.90 10.51 1.97
C ALA A 276 -5.74 10.78 1.00
N LEU A 277 -5.84 10.29 -0.23
CA LEU A 277 -4.87 10.60 -1.27
C LEU A 277 -5.02 12.04 -1.75
N VAL A 278 -3.96 12.83 -1.59
CA VAL A 278 -3.80 14.17 -2.20
C VAL A 278 -2.88 14.13 -3.43
N GLY A 279 -2.07 13.07 -3.58
CA GLY A 279 -1.28 12.85 -4.79
C GLY A 279 -0.88 11.40 -5.05
N LEU A 280 -0.82 11.03 -6.33
CA LEU A 280 -0.07 9.89 -6.82
C LEU A 280 0.99 10.39 -7.81
N GLU A 281 2.22 9.89 -7.70
CA GLU A 281 3.30 10.24 -8.64
C GLU A 281 4.07 9.00 -9.10
N VAL A 282 4.25 8.83 -10.40
CA VAL A 282 4.93 7.69 -11.01
C VAL A 282 6.15 8.21 -11.76
N TRP A 283 7.35 7.81 -11.36
CA TRP A 283 8.62 8.22 -11.97
C TRP A 283 8.91 7.45 -13.27
N SER A 284 8.00 7.58 -14.25
CA SER A 284 7.96 6.75 -15.47
C SER A 284 9.11 6.94 -16.46
N ASP A 285 9.87 8.04 -16.36
CA ASP A 285 11.08 8.30 -17.16
C ASP A 285 12.37 7.94 -16.41
N SER A 286 12.49 8.38 -15.15
CA SER A 286 13.70 8.31 -14.33
C SER A 286 13.40 8.67 -12.87
N ASP A 287 14.14 8.10 -11.92
CA ASP A 287 13.97 8.40 -10.50
C ASP A 287 14.34 9.85 -10.15
N LYS A 288 13.61 10.48 -9.21
CA LYS A 288 13.81 11.90 -8.85
C LYS A 288 14.72 12.12 -7.63
N CYS A 289 15.09 11.04 -6.95
CA CYS A 289 16.21 10.93 -6.03
C CYS A 289 16.96 9.60 -6.30
N PRO A 290 18.18 9.40 -5.80
CA PRO A 290 18.81 8.08 -5.80
C PRO A 290 17.96 7.05 -5.05
N VAL A 291 17.57 5.99 -5.75
CA VAL A 291 16.96 4.78 -5.16
C VAL A 291 17.97 3.64 -5.28
N THR A 292 18.28 2.97 -4.18
CA THR A 292 19.35 1.97 -4.12
C THR A 292 18.93 0.76 -3.29
N GLN A 293 19.78 -0.27 -3.24
CA GLN A 293 19.53 -1.41 -2.34
C GLN A 293 19.81 -1.09 -0.87
N ASP A 294 20.45 0.04 -0.55
CA ASP A 294 20.57 0.51 0.83
C ASP A 294 19.27 1.26 1.21
N PRO A 295 18.47 0.72 2.16
CA PRO A 295 17.21 1.35 2.56
C PRO A 295 17.44 2.64 3.35
N PHE A 296 18.55 2.77 4.10
CA PHE A 296 18.84 3.98 4.87
C PHE A 296 19.21 5.14 3.94
N ALA A 297 20.08 4.89 2.95
CA ALA A 297 20.41 5.89 1.93
C ALA A 297 19.17 6.29 1.11
N THR A 298 18.37 5.31 0.69
CA THR A 298 17.14 5.54 -0.10
C THR A 298 16.10 6.35 0.67
N LEU A 299 15.91 6.07 1.98
CA LEU A 299 15.00 6.84 2.83
C LEU A 299 15.48 8.28 3.02
N HIS A 300 16.78 8.49 3.24
CA HIS A 300 17.34 9.83 3.38
C HIS A 300 17.14 10.68 2.12
N GLU A 301 17.50 10.14 0.95
CA GLU A 301 17.38 10.82 -0.35
C GLU A 301 15.91 11.10 -0.71
N PHE A 302 14.99 10.17 -0.43
CA PHE A 302 13.55 10.36 -0.64
C PHE A 302 12.96 11.45 0.27
N LEU A 303 13.34 11.49 1.54
CA LEU A 303 12.87 12.51 2.49
C LEU A 303 13.42 13.91 2.17
N ASP A 304 14.69 14.02 1.78
CA ASP A 304 15.26 15.30 1.33
C ASP A 304 14.61 15.76 0.00
N TRP A 305 14.37 14.84 -0.94
CA TRP A 305 13.59 15.14 -2.15
C TRP A 305 12.16 15.60 -1.82
N ARG A 306 11.47 14.91 -0.89
CA ARG A 306 10.12 15.29 -0.42
C ARG A 306 10.15 16.74 0.09
N LYS A 307 11.10 17.05 0.96
CA LYS A 307 11.27 18.39 1.57
C LYS A 307 11.59 19.48 0.56
N VAL A 308 12.50 19.25 -0.40
CA VAL A 308 12.99 20.31 -1.31
C VAL A 308 12.30 20.36 -2.68
N LYS A 309 11.54 19.33 -3.07
CA LYS A 309 10.81 19.26 -4.34
C LYS A 309 9.31 19.08 -4.17
N LEU A 310 8.85 18.05 -3.46
CA LEU A 310 7.42 17.70 -3.43
C LEU A 310 6.60 18.68 -2.58
N LEU A 311 6.98 18.86 -1.31
CA LEU A 311 6.22 19.65 -0.34
C LEU A 311 6.05 21.15 -0.74
N PRO A 312 7.04 21.82 -1.38
CA PRO A 312 6.84 23.18 -1.90
C PRO A 312 5.89 23.28 -3.11
N GLN A 313 5.59 22.17 -3.79
CA GLN A 313 4.68 22.11 -4.94
C GLN A 313 3.29 21.57 -4.58
N ARG A 314 3.21 20.68 -3.58
CA ARG A 314 1.98 20.06 -3.09
C ARG A 314 2.03 19.98 -1.55
N PRO A 315 1.18 20.73 -0.83
CA PRO A 315 0.91 20.46 0.58
C PRO A 315 0.46 19.00 0.76
N HIS A 316 0.98 18.34 1.79
CA HIS A 316 0.62 16.99 2.20
C HIS A 316 1.26 16.67 3.56
N ASP A 317 0.60 15.85 4.36
CA ASP A 317 1.05 15.49 5.71
C ASP A 317 2.19 14.48 5.68
N ASN A 318 2.11 13.50 4.79
CA ASN A 318 3.01 12.34 4.72
C ASN A 318 3.24 11.90 3.27
N ALA A 319 4.43 11.39 2.95
CA ALA A 319 4.73 10.81 1.64
C ALA A 319 5.42 9.44 1.75
N GLN A 320 5.00 8.47 0.94
CA GLN A 320 5.52 7.10 0.96
C GLN A 320 6.01 6.68 -0.42
N LEU A 321 7.23 6.14 -0.51
CA LEU A 321 7.80 5.61 -1.75
C LEU A 321 7.55 4.10 -1.84
N ILE A 322 6.76 3.67 -2.82
CA ILE A 322 6.71 2.28 -3.27
C ILE A 322 7.85 2.05 -4.26
N SER A 323 8.70 1.07 -3.97
CA SER A 323 9.88 0.75 -4.77
C SER A 323 9.87 -0.67 -5.30
N GLY A 324 10.22 -0.83 -6.58
CA GLY A 324 10.49 -2.13 -7.20
C GLY A 324 11.93 -2.63 -6.96
N VAL A 325 12.74 -1.91 -6.18
CA VAL A 325 14.12 -2.28 -5.83
C VAL A 325 14.12 -3.23 -4.64
N TYR A 326 14.89 -4.31 -4.74
CA TYR A 326 15.13 -5.21 -3.61
C TYR A 326 16.21 -4.62 -2.70
N PHE A 327 15.83 -4.23 -1.48
CA PHE A 327 16.76 -3.73 -0.45
C PHE A 327 17.64 -4.85 0.11
N GLN A 328 18.73 -4.47 0.80
CA GLN A 328 19.69 -5.41 1.37
C GLN A 328 19.18 -6.06 2.66
N GLY A 329 19.61 -7.31 2.86
CA GLY A 329 19.22 -8.15 3.99
C GLY A 329 17.79 -8.65 3.84
N THR A 330 17.01 -8.52 4.91
CA THR A 330 15.58 -8.84 4.99
C THR A 330 14.69 -7.58 4.90
N THR A 331 15.27 -6.40 4.68
CA THR A 331 14.52 -5.13 4.78
C THR A 331 13.44 -5.01 3.72
N ILE A 332 12.19 -4.78 4.12
CA ILE A 332 11.05 -4.54 3.22
C ILE A 332 10.47 -3.12 3.33
N GLY A 333 10.81 -2.38 4.38
CA GLY A 333 10.36 -1.00 4.59
C GLY A 333 11.22 -0.27 5.62
N MET A 334 11.18 1.06 5.61
CA MET A 334 11.82 1.90 6.63
C MET A 334 11.19 3.30 6.67
N ALA A 335 10.91 3.82 7.87
CA ALA A 335 10.39 5.16 8.11
C ALA A 335 10.79 5.74 9.47
N PRO A 336 11.00 7.05 9.64
CA PRO A 336 11.40 7.62 10.93
C PRO A 336 10.28 7.55 11.97
N ILE A 337 10.65 7.29 13.23
CA ILE A 337 9.69 7.16 14.33
C ILE A 337 9.28 8.54 14.89
N MET A 338 7.99 8.73 15.18
CA MET A 338 7.39 9.99 15.71
C MET A 338 7.54 11.22 14.79
N SER A 339 7.72 11.02 13.48
CA SER A 339 7.98 12.08 12.51
C SER A 339 6.75 12.64 11.77
N MET A 340 5.55 12.13 12.03
CA MET A 340 4.32 12.58 11.37
C MET A 340 4.12 14.11 11.51
N CYS A 341 3.75 14.76 10.41
CA CYS A 341 3.69 16.23 10.22
C CYS A 341 5.02 16.99 10.18
N THR A 342 6.18 16.34 10.36
CA THR A 342 7.46 17.06 10.21
C THR A 342 7.77 17.39 8.75
N VAL A 343 8.41 18.53 8.51
CA VAL A 343 8.87 18.96 7.16
C VAL A 343 9.97 18.02 6.66
N GLU A 344 10.87 17.60 7.55
CA GLU A 344 12.03 16.76 7.26
C GLU A 344 11.70 15.28 7.09
N GLN A 345 10.83 14.70 7.94
CA GLN A 345 10.85 13.25 8.18
C GLN A 345 9.47 12.56 8.11
N SER A 346 8.38 13.28 7.79
CA SER A 346 7.04 12.67 7.65
C SER A 346 6.92 11.89 6.33
N GLY A 347 7.41 10.65 6.35
CA GLY A 347 7.35 9.73 5.23
C GLY A 347 8.13 8.44 5.47
N GLY A 348 8.19 7.60 4.44
CA GLY A 348 8.81 6.28 4.48
C GLY A 348 9.08 5.67 3.11
N ILE A 349 9.75 4.53 3.09
CA ILE A 349 10.01 3.72 1.89
C ILE A 349 9.47 2.29 2.09
N VAL A 350 8.96 1.69 1.03
CA VAL A 350 8.27 0.40 1.02
C VAL A 350 8.69 -0.38 -0.23
N MET A 351 9.21 -1.59 -0.06
CA MET A 351 9.50 -2.53 -1.15
C MET A 351 8.20 -3.22 -1.58
N ASP A 352 7.90 -3.26 -2.88
CA ASP A 352 6.75 -4.01 -3.38
C ASP A 352 7.06 -5.51 -3.50
N HIS A 353 7.02 -6.21 -2.35
CA HIS A 353 7.51 -7.58 -2.17
C HIS A 353 6.53 -8.71 -2.56
N SER A 354 5.34 -8.37 -3.07
CA SER A 354 4.31 -9.32 -3.51
C SER A 354 3.67 -8.88 -4.83
N GLU A 355 3.06 -9.81 -5.56
CA GLU A 355 2.19 -9.47 -6.70
C GLU A 355 0.84 -8.92 -6.23
N ASN A 356 0.37 -9.32 -5.06
CA ASN A 356 -0.88 -8.80 -4.48
C ASN A 356 -0.61 -7.46 -3.75
N PRO A 357 -1.35 -6.38 -4.03
CA PRO A 357 -1.11 -5.06 -3.42
C PRO A 357 -1.22 -5.04 -1.89
N LEU A 358 -1.89 -6.03 -1.30
CA LEU A 358 -1.99 -6.21 0.15
C LEU A 358 -0.62 -6.24 0.85
N GLY A 359 0.43 -6.74 0.18
CA GLY A 359 1.77 -6.81 0.79
C GLY A 359 2.42 -5.45 0.98
N ALA A 360 2.45 -4.62 -0.07
CA ALA A 360 2.90 -3.24 0.05
C ALA A 360 1.98 -2.42 0.96
N ALA A 361 0.68 -2.72 1.02
CA ALA A 361 -0.25 -2.04 1.93
C ALA A 361 0.03 -2.31 3.41
N VAL A 362 0.33 -3.55 3.80
CA VAL A 362 0.70 -3.86 5.20
C VAL A 362 2.02 -3.19 5.57
N THR A 363 3.01 -3.23 4.68
CA THR A 363 4.30 -2.56 4.94
C THR A 363 4.14 -1.04 5.00
N LEU A 364 3.38 -0.41 4.09
CA LEU A 364 3.07 1.03 4.20
C LEU A 364 2.33 1.35 5.50
N ALA A 365 1.39 0.51 5.94
CA ALA A 365 0.69 0.72 7.21
C ALA A 365 1.62 0.61 8.43
N HIS A 366 2.63 -0.26 8.38
CA HIS A 366 3.69 -0.39 9.40
C HIS A 366 4.60 0.86 9.42
N GLU A 367 5.11 1.28 8.27
CA GLU A 367 5.98 2.46 8.14
C GLU A 367 5.26 3.77 8.53
N LEU A 368 3.99 3.93 8.12
CA LEU A 368 3.13 5.02 8.58
C LEU A 368 2.92 4.95 10.10
N GLY A 369 2.89 3.74 10.68
CA GLY A 369 2.79 3.48 12.11
C GLY A 369 4.01 3.99 12.86
N HIS A 370 5.21 3.78 12.31
CA HIS A 370 6.43 4.43 12.81
C HIS A 370 6.33 5.95 12.76
N ASN A 371 5.91 6.55 11.64
CA ASN A 371 5.71 8.02 11.59
C ASN A 371 4.74 8.50 12.68
N PHE A 372 3.66 7.75 12.95
CA PHE A 372 2.71 7.99 14.05
C PHE A 372 3.32 7.79 15.45
N GLY A 373 4.48 7.17 15.58
CA GLY A 373 5.19 6.93 16.84
C GLY A 373 5.00 5.54 17.45
N MET A 374 4.39 4.62 16.71
CA MET A 374 4.27 3.22 17.10
C MET A 374 5.63 2.51 17.02
N ASN A 375 6.01 1.81 18.08
CA ASN A 375 7.16 0.91 18.09
C ASN A 375 6.70 -0.52 17.79
N HIS A 376 7.65 -1.44 17.67
CA HIS A 376 7.35 -2.84 17.46
C HIS A 376 6.58 -3.53 18.60
N ASP A 377 5.72 -4.45 18.19
CA ASP A 377 5.11 -5.47 19.06
C ASP A 377 6.13 -6.58 19.32
N THR A 378 6.82 -6.54 20.47
CA THR A 378 7.79 -7.57 20.87
C THR A 378 7.41 -8.27 22.18
N PRO A 379 7.87 -9.52 22.42
CA PRO A 379 7.62 -10.24 23.67
C PRO A 379 8.17 -9.51 24.91
N GLU A 380 9.31 -8.84 24.78
CA GLU A 380 10.00 -8.13 25.87
C GLU A 380 9.21 -6.89 26.32
N ARG A 381 8.45 -6.27 25.40
CA ARG A 381 7.49 -5.20 25.71
C ARG A 381 6.16 -5.72 26.27
N GLY A 382 5.97 -7.04 26.35
CA GLY A 382 4.71 -7.66 26.79
C GLY A 382 3.54 -7.43 25.81
N CYS A 383 3.82 -7.18 24.53
CA CYS A 383 2.82 -6.79 23.55
C CYS A 383 2.03 -7.99 23.02
N GLY A 384 0.84 -8.22 23.60
CA GLY A 384 -0.12 -9.20 23.09
C GLY A 384 -0.93 -8.68 21.91
N CYS A 385 -0.84 -9.35 20.77
CA CYS A 385 -1.78 -9.21 19.67
C CYS A 385 -3.07 -10.01 19.96
N ARG A 386 -4.24 -9.52 19.52
CA ARG A 386 -5.51 -10.27 19.61
C ARG A 386 -5.68 -11.29 18.48
N MET A 387 -5.07 -11.04 17.32
CA MET A 387 -4.96 -12.04 16.26
C MET A 387 -3.74 -12.92 16.52
N THR A 388 -3.90 -14.21 16.31
CA THR A 388 -2.82 -15.21 16.44
C THR A 388 -1.90 -15.18 15.22
N VAL A 389 -0.71 -15.80 15.34
CA VAL A 389 0.31 -15.77 14.27
C VAL A 389 -0.16 -16.50 13.00
N ASP A 390 -0.94 -17.58 13.16
CA ASP A 390 -1.66 -18.30 12.10
C ASP A 390 -2.79 -17.48 11.44
N ARG A 391 -3.04 -16.25 11.94
CA ARG A 391 -3.95 -15.25 11.35
C ARG A 391 -3.21 -13.96 10.97
N GLY A 392 -1.89 -14.02 10.87
CA GLY A 392 -0.99 -12.93 10.51
C GLY A 392 -0.55 -12.00 11.63
N GLY A 393 -1.10 -12.13 12.85
CA GLY A 393 -0.70 -11.29 13.99
C GLY A 393 -1.10 -9.82 13.84
N CYS A 394 -0.21 -8.90 14.24
CA CYS A 394 -0.44 -7.46 14.29
C CYS A 394 0.53 -6.68 13.39
N ILE A 395 0.09 -5.54 12.84
CA ILE A 395 0.82 -4.76 11.82
C ILE A 395 2.21 -4.33 12.31
N MET A 396 2.37 -3.93 13.57
CA MET A 396 3.67 -3.50 14.13
C MET A 396 4.58 -4.66 14.59
N THR A 397 4.35 -5.90 14.16
CA THR A 397 5.32 -7.00 14.38
C THR A 397 6.63 -6.68 13.63
N PRO A 398 7.84 -6.84 14.22
CA PRO A 398 9.12 -6.49 13.57
C PRO A 398 9.33 -7.11 12.19
N SER A 399 8.85 -8.34 12.03
CA SER A 399 8.88 -9.13 10.81
C SER A 399 7.48 -9.23 10.23
N THR A 400 7.29 -8.81 8.97
CA THR A 400 6.06 -9.13 8.23
C THR A 400 6.19 -10.56 7.71
N GLY A 401 5.66 -11.51 8.49
CA GLY A 401 5.66 -12.93 8.13
C GLY A 401 4.64 -13.27 7.04
N TYR A 402 4.79 -14.46 6.45
CA TYR A 402 3.59 -15.21 6.10
C TYR A 402 2.94 -15.70 7.41
N PRO A 403 1.63 -15.53 7.61
CA PRO A 403 0.31 -14.43 6.38
C PRO A 403 0.12 -13.00 6.89
N PHE A 404 -0.61 -12.15 6.17
CA PHE A 404 -0.61 -10.71 6.44
C PHE A 404 -1.46 -10.26 7.64
N PRO A 405 -0.91 -9.46 8.58
CA PRO A 405 -1.69 -8.79 9.62
C PRO A 405 -2.60 -7.71 9.03
N THR A 406 -3.81 -7.59 9.58
CA THR A 406 -4.81 -6.57 9.20
C THR A 406 -5.25 -5.68 10.37
N VAL A 407 -4.59 -5.82 11.54
CA VAL A 407 -4.97 -5.13 12.78
C VAL A 407 -3.76 -4.58 13.53
N PHE A 408 -3.97 -3.50 14.28
CA PHE A 408 -3.00 -2.95 15.24
C PHE A 408 -3.19 -3.56 16.63
N SER A 409 -2.12 -3.60 17.43
CA SER A 409 -2.13 -4.19 18.77
C SER A 409 -2.58 -3.21 19.86
N THR A 410 -2.73 -3.72 21.09
CA THR A 410 -2.95 -2.87 22.27
C THR A 410 -1.71 -2.08 22.70
N CYS A 411 -0.51 -2.44 22.23
CA CYS A 411 0.69 -1.62 22.34
C CYS A 411 0.70 -0.52 21.28
N SER A 412 0.40 -0.83 20.01
CA SER A 412 0.39 0.19 18.93
C SER A 412 -0.61 1.32 19.24
N LYS A 413 -1.80 0.98 19.76
CA LYS A 413 -2.78 1.96 20.27
C LYS A 413 -2.25 2.84 21.41
N LYS A 414 -1.47 2.29 22.35
CA LYS A 414 -0.87 3.05 23.47
C LYS A 414 0.26 3.97 22.99
N ASP A 415 1.11 3.48 22.09
CA ASP A 415 2.21 4.26 21.54
C ASP A 415 1.69 5.44 20.70
N LEU A 416 0.67 5.22 19.86
CA LEU A 416 -0.06 6.27 19.16
C LEU A 416 -0.63 7.31 20.13
N ALA A 417 -1.38 6.87 21.15
CA ALA A 417 -1.98 7.76 22.15
C ALA A 417 -0.92 8.62 22.88
N ALA A 418 0.21 8.02 23.25
CA ALA A 418 1.35 8.70 23.89
C ALA A 418 2.21 9.54 22.93
N SER A 419 2.06 9.35 21.62
CA SER A 419 2.71 10.13 20.56
C SER A 419 1.90 11.39 20.24
N LEU A 420 0.58 11.25 20.06
CA LEU A 420 -0.36 12.36 19.91
C LEU A 420 -0.34 13.29 21.15
N GLU A 421 -0.20 12.74 22.37
CA GLU A 421 0.00 13.52 23.61
C GLU A 421 1.27 14.39 23.63
N LYS A 422 2.26 14.10 22.77
CA LYS A 422 3.51 14.88 22.64
C LYS A 422 3.44 15.94 21.53
N GLY A 423 2.32 16.04 20.81
CA GLY A 423 2.17 16.96 19.67
C GLY A 423 2.64 16.40 18.32
N VAL A 424 2.84 15.08 18.21
CA VAL A 424 2.90 14.43 16.89
C VAL A 424 1.50 14.49 16.26
N GLY A 425 1.41 14.63 14.93
CA GLY A 425 0.11 14.63 14.25
C GLY A 425 -0.65 15.97 14.27
N MET A 426 -0.01 17.11 14.60
CA MET A 426 -0.67 18.42 14.69
C MET A 426 -1.28 18.96 13.38
N CYS A 427 -0.85 18.46 12.21
CA CYS A 427 -1.45 18.73 10.90
C CYS A 427 -2.76 17.96 10.66
N LEU A 428 -2.94 16.80 11.31
CA LEU A 428 -3.99 15.83 10.97
C LEU A 428 -5.40 16.20 11.47
N TYR A 429 -5.63 17.47 11.81
CA TYR A 429 -6.89 17.99 12.37
C TYR A 429 -7.72 18.78 11.38
N ASN A 430 -7.15 19.21 10.24
CA ASN A 430 -7.95 19.63 9.10
C ASN A 430 -8.53 18.39 8.42
N MET A 431 -9.86 18.33 8.36
CA MET A 431 -10.53 17.40 7.47
C MET A 431 -10.24 17.84 6.02
N PRO A 432 -9.69 16.96 5.16
CA PRO A 432 -9.48 17.30 3.77
C PRO A 432 -10.85 17.54 3.13
N GLU A 433 -10.96 18.56 2.31
CA GLU A 433 -12.18 18.77 1.52
C GLU A 433 -12.45 17.52 0.67
N VAL A 434 -13.54 16.81 0.93
CA VAL A 434 -14.07 15.76 0.06
C VAL A 434 -15.17 16.38 -0.79
N LYS A 435 -15.02 16.34 -2.11
CA LYS A 435 -16.04 16.88 -3.02
C LYS A 435 -17.21 15.90 -3.09
N VAL A 436 -18.36 16.33 -2.55
CA VAL A 436 -19.64 15.59 -2.56
C VAL A 436 -20.10 15.35 -4.02
N LEU A 437 -19.59 14.28 -4.64
CA LEU A 437 -19.77 13.96 -6.05
C LEU A 437 -20.60 12.68 -6.21
N TYR A 438 -21.92 12.88 -6.08
CA TYR A 438 -22.97 11.92 -6.40
C TYR A 438 -23.16 10.71 -5.44
N GLY A 439 -22.49 10.69 -4.28
CA GLY A 439 -22.84 9.79 -3.16
C GLY A 439 -24.11 10.24 -2.42
N GLY A 440 -24.15 11.52 -2.03
CA GLY A 440 -25.09 12.05 -1.02
C GLY A 440 -24.51 11.93 0.40
N GLN A 441 -25.14 12.55 1.40
CA GLN A 441 -24.79 12.37 2.82
C GLN A 441 -24.69 10.88 3.16
N LYS A 442 -23.60 10.43 3.79
CA LYS A 442 -23.51 9.05 4.30
C LYS A 442 -22.79 8.94 5.64
N CYS A 443 -23.55 9.14 6.71
CA CYS A 443 -23.17 8.88 8.09
C CYS A 443 -22.46 7.52 8.31
N GLY A 444 -21.46 7.55 9.20
CA GLY A 444 -20.57 6.44 9.54
C GLY A 444 -19.38 6.33 8.57
N ASN A 445 -19.27 7.23 7.59
CA ASN A 445 -18.16 7.19 6.62
C ASN A 445 -16.87 7.78 7.18
N GLY A 446 -16.90 8.52 8.30
CA GLY A 446 -15.75 9.11 8.96
C GLY A 446 -15.36 10.52 8.48
N TYR A 447 -16.21 11.19 7.69
CA TYR A 447 -16.12 12.61 7.30
C TYR A 447 -17.45 13.30 7.64
N VAL A 448 -17.44 14.59 8.01
CA VAL A 448 -18.68 15.35 8.31
C VAL A 448 -19.16 16.02 7.02
N GLU A 449 -20.32 15.61 6.52
CA GLU A 449 -20.86 16.09 5.25
C GLU A 449 -21.96 17.16 5.46
N GLU A 450 -22.38 17.82 4.37
CA GLU A 450 -23.38 18.90 4.44
C GLU A 450 -24.71 18.39 4.99
N GLY A 451 -25.02 18.69 6.26
CA GLY A 451 -26.25 18.32 6.95
C GLY A 451 -26.05 17.37 8.14
N GLU A 452 -24.83 16.89 8.35
CA GLU A 452 -24.42 16.17 9.55
C GLU A 452 -23.83 17.13 10.59
N GLU A 453 -23.97 16.80 11.88
CA GLU A 453 -23.36 17.57 12.97
C GLU A 453 -22.03 16.96 13.43
N CYS A 454 -21.82 15.66 13.18
CA CYS A 454 -20.63 14.90 13.56
C CYS A 454 -20.59 13.54 12.85
N ASP A 455 -19.41 13.00 12.51
CA ASP A 455 -19.22 11.60 12.08
C ASP A 455 -17.97 11.02 12.76
N CYS A 456 -18.11 9.84 13.38
CA CYS A 456 -17.04 9.13 14.08
C CYS A 456 -16.79 7.71 13.57
N GLY A 457 -17.15 7.40 12.32
CA GLY A 457 -17.09 6.06 11.75
C GLY A 457 -18.29 5.18 12.10
N GLU A 458 -18.23 3.90 11.74
CA GLU A 458 -19.32 2.94 12.02
C GLU A 458 -19.58 2.79 13.53
N PRO A 459 -20.75 2.31 13.97
CA PRO A 459 -21.05 2.10 15.39
C PRO A 459 -20.08 1.19 16.15
N GLU A 460 -19.37 0.27 15.47
CA GLU A 460 -18.32 -0.56 16.07
C GLU A 460 -16.92 0.09 16.06
N GLU A 461 -16.72 1.16 15.29
CA GLU A 461 -15.46 1.91 15.18
C GLU A 461 -15.45 3.13 16.13
N CYS A 462 -16.59 3.84 16.23
CA CYS A 462 -16.69 5.12 16.94
C CYS A 462 -16.37 5.06 18.45
N MET A 463 -15.34 5.80 18.86
CA MET A 463 -14.97 6.00 20.27
C MET A 463 -15.39 7.36 20.86
N ASN A 464 -16.11 8.20 20.10
CA ASN A 464 -16.43 9.58 20.46
C ASN A 464 -17.79 9.70 21.20
N PRO A 465 -17.81 10.04 22.51
CA PRO A 465 -19.04 10.09 23.29
C PRO A 465 -19.95 11.29 22.97
N CYS A 466 -19.48 12.24 22.16
CA CYS A 466 -20.23 13.45 21.78
C CYS A 466 -21.10 13.24 20.53
N CYS A 467 -20.96 12.11 19.83
CA CYS A 467 -21.55 11.86 18.53
C CYS A 467 -22.35 10.55 18.49
N ASN A 468 -23.51 10.56 17.83
CA ASN A 468 -24.28 9.35 17.59
C ASN A 468 -23.91 8.75 16.22
N ALA A 469 -23.04 7.74 16.21
CA ALA A 469 -22.60 7.00 15.01
C ALA A 469 -23.74 6.38 14.15
N THR A 470 -24.98 6.33 14.65
CA THR A 470 -26.14 5.83 13.89
C THR A 470 -26.92 6.93 13.17
N THR A 471 -26.72 8.20 13.54
CA THR A 471 -27.50 9.35 13.01
C THR A 471 -26.66 10.56 12.63
N CYS A 472 -25.38 10.59 12.97
CA CYS A 472 -24.44 11.69 12.72
C CYS A 472 -24.92 13.05 13.23
N THR A 473 -25.60 12.98 14.38
CA THR A 473 -26.06 14.11 15.20
C THR A 473 -25.33 14.10 16.54
N LEU A 474 -25.20 15.28 17.14
CA LEU A 474 -24.62 15.46 18.46
C LEU A 474 -25.48 14.80 19.56
N THR A 475 -24.84 14.35 20.63
CA THR A 475 -25.51 13.63 21.72
C THR A 475 -25.96 14.56 22.85
N GLY A 476 -27.27 14.67 23.06
CA GLY A 476 -27.84 15.41 24.19
C GLY A 476 -27.53 16.91 24.10
N ASP A 477 -26.87 17.46 25.12
CA ASP A 477 -26.47 18.88 25.16
C ASP A 477 -25.14 19.18 24.44
N ALA A 478 -24.54 18.22 23.72
CA ALA A 478 -23.26 18.45 23.03
C ALA A 478 -23.35 19.60 22.01
N VAL A 479 -22.32 20.47 22.01
CA VAL A 479 -22.21 21.63 21.10
C VAL A 479 -21.19 21.35 19.98
N CYS A 480 -20.33 20.36 20.20
CA CYS A 480 -19.32 19.90 19.26
C CYS A 480 -18.96 18.44 19.54
N ALA A 481 -18.37 17.77 18.54
CA ALA A 481 -17.72 16.48 18.68
C ALA A 481 -16.30 16.44 18.07
N HIS A 482 -15.91 17.47 17.31
CA HIS A 482 -14.72 17.51 16.47
C HIS A 482 -13.98 18.86 16.54
N GLY A 483 -12.72 18.88 16.11
CA GLY A 483 -11.91 20.09 15.96
C GLY A 483 -11.23 20.54 17.25
N GLN A 484 -10.02 21.12 17.15
CA GLN A 484 -9.12 21.43 18.29
C GLN A 484 -9.70 22.36 19.37
N CYS A 485 -10.86 22.98 19.15
CA CYS A 485 -11.54 23.88 20.06
C CYS A 485 -12.65 23.22 20.91
N CYS A 486 -12.91 21.93 20.73
CA CYS A 486 -13.93 21.18 21.47
C CYS A 486 -13.33 20.56 22.75
N ASP A 487 -13.98 20.68 23.92
CA ASP A 487 -13.58 19.99 25.15
C ASP A 487 -14.78 19.45 25.94
N ASP A 488 -14.73 18.17 26.32
CA ASP A 488 -15.85 17.40 26.91
C ASP A 488 -17.25 17.75 26.29
N CYS A 489 -17.29 17.80 24.95
CA CYS A 489 -18.45 18.10 24.08
C CYS A 489 -18.98 19.55 24.10
N LYS A 490 -18.14 20.53 24.47
CA LYS A 490 -18.45 21.97 24.54
C LYS A 490 -17.41 22.85 23.83
#